data_AF-A0A974WHS9-F1
#
_entry.id   AF-A0A974WHS9-F1
#
_cell.length_a   1.000
_cell.length_b   1.000
_cell.length_c   1.000
_cell.angle_alpha   90.00
_cell.angle_beta   90.00
_cell.angle_gamma   90.00
#
_symmetry.space_group_name_H-M   'P 1'
#
loop_
_entity.id
_entity.type
_entity.pdbx_description
1 polymer ?
#
loop_
_entity_poly.entity_id
_entity_poly.type
_entity_poly.pdbx_seq_one_letter_code
_entity_poly.pdbx_strand_id
1 'polypeptide(L)'
;MKYLLTIIYTTINIFGCSQTIDRMPNESPEQFVERTIPDTLKLAHSIIESTEWSKDSKAIIAFYGYDQPDANQGFNTIFGYIYLPVSKDSFKRIELEPIYEDAGLPEIISIFYVNADNDTPRELGVLCRYWTRSYEHMGHQYYTFIYDNPDTEKGLLEYDQKLFNHFSGCDCDFREGESTKAAFKTVFDVKTELKKLGY
;
A
#
# COMPACT_ATOMS: atom_id res chain seq x y z
N MET A 1 52.28 -41.37 -5.06
CA MET A 1 51.63 -40.07 -5.37
C MET A 1 50.16 -40.18 -5.02
N LYS A 2 49.74 -39.64 -3.87
CA LYS A 2 48.32 -39.52 -3.48
C LYS A 2 47.93 -38.07 -3.71
N TYR A 3 47.01 -37.82 -4.65
CA TYR A 3 46.44 -36.49 -4.88
C TYR A 3 45.44 -36.19 -3.76
N LEU A 4 45.75 -35.19 -2.94
CA LEU A 4 44.84 -34.64 -1.95
C LEU A 4 43.94 -33.62 -2.67
N LEU A 5 42.67 -33.97 -2.87
CA LEU A 5 41.66 -33.05 -3.42
C LEU A 5 41.15 -32.18 -2.28
N THR A 6 41.59 -30.93 -2.22
CA THR A 6 41.04 -29.94 -1.27
C THR A 6 39.78 -29.34 -1.88
N ILE A 7 38.62 -29.75 -1.40
CA ILE A 7 37.32 -29.15 -1.75
C ILE A 7 37.17 -27.87 -0.94
N ILE A 8 37.28 -26.72 -1.59
CA ILE A 8 37.00 -25.40 -1.01
C ILE A 8 35.47 -25.21 -1.09
N TYR A 9 34.79 -25.32 0.05
CA TYR A 9 33.40 -24.92 0.20
C TYR A 9 33.32 -23.40 0.31
N THR A 10 33.00 -22.73 -0.80
CA THR A 10 32.66 -21.31 -0.80
C THR A 10 31.22 -21.16 -0.31
N THR A 11 31.03 -20.80 0.96
CA THR A 11 29.72 -20.39 1.47
C THR A 11 29.37 -19.03 0.88
N ILE A 12 28.47 -19.01 -0.12
CA ILE A 12 27.85 -17.78 -0.60
C ILE A 12 26.84 -17.36 0.48
N ASN A 13 27.26 -16.43 1.34
CA ASN A 13 26.32 -15.71 2.19
C ASN A 13 25.55 -14.74 1.29
N ILE A 14 24.37 -15.15 0.83
CA ILE A 14 23.39 -14.23 0.26
C ILE A 14 22.81 -13.47 1.45
N PHE A 15 23.51 -12.42 1.89
CA PHE A 15 22.89 -11.38 2.69
C PHE A 15 21.89 -10.68 1.78
N GLY A 16 20.60 -10.91 2.04
CA GLY A 16 19.53 -10.08 1.50
C GLY A 16 19.62 -8.69 2.12
N CYS A 17 20.59 -7.89 1.68
CA CYS A 17 20.62 -6.48 2.00
C CYS A 17 19.43 -5.84 1.27
N SER A 18 18.39 -5.48 2.03
CA SER A 18 17.36 -4.56 1.57
C SER A 18 18.07 -3.33 0.98
N GLN A 19 17.81 -3.07 -0.30
CA GLN A 19 18.57 -2.09 -1.07
C GLN A 19 18.18 -0.68 -0.65
N THR A 20 19.17 0.11 -0.28
CA THR A 20 19.03 1.56 -0.14
C THR A 20 19.03 2.20 -1.52
N ILE A 21 18.15 3.18 -1.72
CA ILE A 21 17.97 3.92 -2.96
C ILE A 21 18.22 5.40 -2.69
N ASP A 22 19.19 5.96 -3.39
CA ASP A 22 19.52 7.38 -3.27
C ASP A 22 18.72 8.21 -4.27
N ARG A 23 18.25 9.37 -3.79
CA ARG A 23 17.62 10.43 -4.58
C ARG A 23 18.71 11.31 -5.18
N MET A 24 18.62 11.56 -6.48
CA MET A 24 19.59 12.38 -7.19
C MET A 24 19.45 13.87 -6.79
N PRO A 25 20.53 14.66 -6.89
CA PRO A 25 20.45 16.09 -6.62
C PRO A 25 19.39 16.78 -7.49
N ASN A 26 18.50 17.55 -6.84
CA ASN A 26 17.38 18.26 -7.48
C ASN A 26 16.31 17.36 -8.12
N GLU A 27 16.36 16.04 -7.93
CA GLU A 27 15.31 15.11 -8.37
C GLU A 27 14.02 15.43 -7.61
N SER A 28 12.88 15.57 -8.29
CA SER A 28 11.58 15.71 -7.63
C SER A 28 11.10 14.36 -7.05
N PRO A 29 10.14 14.33 -6.11
CA PRO A 29 9.59 13.06 -5.63
C PRO A 29 9.01 12.21 -6.77
N GLU A 30 8.38 12.85 -7.76
CA GLU A 30 7.84 12.20 -8.97
C GLU A 30 8.94 11.55 -9.81
N GLN A 31 10.02 12.27 -10.09
CA GLN A 31 11.15 11.74 -10.87
C GLN A 31 11.84 10.58 -10.16
N PHE A 32 12.02 10.69 -8.84
CA PHE A 32 12.58 9.64 -8.00
C PHE A 32 11.72 8.38 -8.06
N VAL A 33 10.41 8.53 -7.89
CA VAL A 33 9.44 7.45 -7.97
C VAL A 33 9.44 6.80 -9.36
N GLU A 34 9.36 7.59 -10.42
CA GLU A 34 9.28 7.11 -11.80
C GLU A 34 10.51 6.27 -12.19
N ARG A 35 11.71 6.68 -11.72
CA ARG A 35 12.96 5.94 -11.96
C ARG A 35 13.07 4.63 -11.17
N THR A 36 12.34 4.48 -10.08
CA THR A 36 12.52 3.37 -9.10
C THR A 36 11.53 2.23 -9.27
N ILE A 37 10.52 2.41 -10.12
CA ILE A 37 9.53 1.40 -10.47
C ILE A 37 9.80 0.82 -11.88
N PRO A 38 9.28 -0.37 -12.20
CA PRO A 38 9.28 -0.87 -13.57
C PRO A 38 8.51 0.05 -14.54
N ASP A 39 9.06 0.26 -15.74
CA ASP A 39 8.45 1.08 -16.82
C ASP A 39 7.04 0.63 -17.27
N THR A 40 6.63 -0.58 -16.87
CA THR A 40 5.31 -1.14 -17.17
C THR A 40 4.21 -0.70 -16.20
N LEU A 41 4.59 -0.06 -15.09
CA LEU A 41 3.65 0.44 -14.08
C LEU A 41 3.30 1.90 -14.33
N LYS A 42 2.05 2.27 -14.04
CA LYS A 42 1.61 3.67 -14.02
C LYS A 42 1.15 4.06 -12.63
N LEU A 43 1.28 5.35 -12.32
CA LEU A 43 0.86 5.91 -11.04
C LEU A 43 -0.66 5.74 -10.85
N ALA A 44 -1.05 5.07 -9.78
CA ALA A 44 -2.45 4.82 -9.43
C ALA A 44 -3.04 5.89 -8.52
N HIS A 45 -2.20 6.67 -7.85
CA HIS A 45 -2.59 7.80 -7.02
C HIS A 45 -1.44 8.81 -6.90
N SER A 46 -1.74 10.09 -6.71
CA SER A 46 -0.72 11.11 -6.46
C SER A 46 0.27 10.70 -5.35
N ILE A 47 1.54 11.04 -5.57
CA ILE A 47 2.63 10.77 -4.62
C ILE A 47 2.43 11.61 -3.36
N ILE A 48 2.72 11.01 -2.21
CA ILE A 48 2.59 11.64 -0.90
C ILE A 48 3.95 11.73 -0.25
N GLU A 49 4.32 12.93 0.20
CA GLU A 49 5.43 13.10 1.12
C GLU A 49 4.92 13.21 2.56
N SER A 50 5.54 12.49 3.49
CA SER A 50 5.09 12.41 4.88
C SER A 50 6.21 12.60 5.89
N THR A 51 5.89 13.27 6.99
CA THR A 51 6.79 13.42 8.16
C THR A 51 6.37 12.52 9.32
N GLU A 52 5.41 11.61 9.11
CA GLU A 52 4.82 10.80 10.19
C GLU A 52 5.86 9.93 10.90
N TRP A 53 6.76 9.32 10.12
CA TRP A 53 7.74 8.34 10.60
C TRP A 53 9.17 8.88 10.69
N SER A 54 9.41 10.14 10.33
CA SER A 54 10.72 10.77 10.43
C SER A 54 10.61 12.29 10.58
N LYS A 55 11.37 12.83 11.55
CA LYS A 55 11.37 14.25 11.90
C LYS A 55 12.16 15.11 10.91
N ASP A 56 13.24 14.55 10.39
CA ASP A 56 14.26 15.32 9.65
C ASP A 56 14.22 15.06 8.14
N SER A 57 13.43 14.10 7.69
CA SER A 57 13.29 13.74 6.27
C SER A 57 11.91 13.19 6.01
N LYS A 58 11.35 13.49 4.84
CA LYS A 58 10.02 13.00 4.49
C LYS A 58 10.11 11.61 3.87
N ALA A 59 9.27 10.70 4.33
CA ALA A 59 8.99 9.48 3.58
C ALA A 59 8.22 9.82 2.29
N ILE A 60 8.45 9.05 1.24
CA ILE A 60 7.70 9.15 -0.03
C ILE A 60 6.83 7.91 -0.15
N ILE A 61 5.53 8.10 -0.38
CA ILE A 61 4.57 7.00 -0.55
C ILE A 61 3.98 7.12 -1.93
N ALA A 62 3.94 6.00 -2.63
CA ALA A 62 3.44 5.97 -4.00
C ALA A 62 2.77 4.64 -4.31
N PHE A 63 1.73 4.71 -5.14
CA PHE A 63 0.90 3.58 -5.54
C PHE A 63 0.89 3.47 -7.05
N TYR A 64 0.99 2.26 -7.58
CA TYR A 64 1.09 1.99 -9.01
C TYR A 64 0.33 0.75 -9.40
N GLY A 65 -0.05 0.63 -10.65
CA GLY A 65 -0.58 -0.63 -11.18
C GLY A 65 -0.25 -0.82 -12.64
N TYR A 66 -0.56 -2.02 -13.13
CA TYR A 66 -0.54 -2.30 -14.57
C TYR A 66 -1.77 -1.67 -15.20
N ASP A 67 -1.54 -0.73 -16.11
CA ASP A 67 -2.63 -0.16 -16.90
C ASP A 67 -3.15 -1.20 -17.89
N GLN A 68 -4.46 -1.36 -17.96
CA GLN A 68 -5.11 -2.31 -18.86
C GLN A 68 -5.26 -1.68 -20.25
N PRO A 69 -4.80 -2.33 -21.33
CA PRO A 69 -4.94 -1.80 -22.68
C PRO A 69 -6.39 -1.80 -23.20
N ASP A 70 -7.31 -2.57 -22.60
CA ASP A 70 -8.68 -2.74 -23.10
C ASP A 70 -9.76 -2.11 -22.19
N ALA A 71 -10.36 -1.02 -22.68
CA ALA A 71 -11.67 -0.39 -22.39
C ALA A 71 -12.18 -0.17 -20.94
N ASN A 72 -11.71 -0.87 -19.92
CA ASN A 72 -12.01 -0.60 -18.52
C ASN A 72 -10.80 0.15 -17.92
N GLN A 73 -10.90 1.47 -17.87
CA GLN A 73 -9.87 2.32 -17.26
C GLN A 73 -9.67 1.91 -15.78
N GLY A 74 -8.47 1.45 -15.42
CA GLY A 74 -8.16 1.06 -14.04
C GLY A 74 -7.00 0.06 -13.94
N PHE A 75 -6.70 -0.34 -12.70
CA PHE A 75 -5.61 -1.26 -12.36
C PHE A 75 -6.19 -2.57 -11.80
N ASN A 76 -5.75 -3.72 -12.29
CA ASN A 76 -6.12 -5.03 -11.71
C ASN A 76 -5.40 -5.33 -10.39
N THR A 77 -4.27 -4.67 -10.16
CA THR A 77 -3.51 -4.77 -8.92
C THR A 77 -2.83 -3.43 -8.71
N ILE A 78 -2.95 -2.90 -7.50
CA ILE A 78 -2.23 -1.70 -7.07
C ILE A 78 -1.15 -2.12 -6.08
N PHE A 79 0.11 -1.86 -6.45
CA PHE A 79 1.28 -2.00 -5.60
C PHE A 79 1.53 -0.69 -4.86
N GLY A 80 1.73 -0.77 -3.54
CA GLY A 80 2.13 0.38 -2.72
C GLY A 80 3.59 0.27 -2.30
N TYR A 81 4.34 1.36 -2.39
CA TYR A 81 5.70 1.46 -1.86
C TYR A 81 5.83 2.64 -0.90
N ILE A 82 6.50 2.40 0.22
CA ILE A 82 6.99 3.43 1.13
C ILE A 82 8.51 3.51 0.96
N TYR A 83 9.01 4.67 0.57
CA TYR A 83 10.42 5.01 0.61
C TYR A 83 10.70 5.71 1.93
N LEU A 84 11.14 4.94 2.92
CA LEU A 84 11.41 5.42 4.28
C LEU A 84 12.84 5.98 4.36
N PRO A 85 13.05 7.22 4.83
CA PRO A 85 14.37 7.83 4.83
C PRO A 85 15.28 7.16 5.86
N VAL A 86 16.48 6.75 5.43
CA VAL A 86 17.56 6.27 6.32
C VAL A 86 18.61 7.36 6.57
N SER A 87 18.75 8.29 5.63
CA SER A 87 19.48 9.54 5.78
C SER A 87 18.90 10.57 4.83
N LYS A 88 19.47 11.78 4.83
CA LYS A 88 19.13 12.78 3.81
C LYS A 88 19.31 12.19 2.41
N ASP A 89 18.27 12.29 1.59
CA ASP A 89 18.22 11.83 0.19
C ASP A 89 18.50 10.33 -0.01
N SER A 90 18.39 9.50 1.04
CA SER A 90 18.64 8.06 0.97
C SER A 90 17.51 7.30 1.64
N PHE A 91 16.96 6.30 0.94
CA PHE A 91 15.70 5.66 1.31
C PHE A 91 15.82 4.14 1.33
N LYS A 92 15.13 3.50 2.27
CA LYS A 92 14.83 2.08 2.23
C LYS A 92 13.43 1.91 1.65
N ARG A 93 13.29 1.05 0.65
CA ARG A 93 11.97 0.72 0.08
C ARG A 93 11.31 -0.38 0.92
N ILE A 94 10.07 -0.11 1.33
CA ILE A 94 9.18 -1.05 2.01
C ILE A 94 7.95 -1.21 1.13
N GLU A 95 7.58 -2.46 0.89
CA GLU A 95 6.43 -2.82 0.06
C GLU A 95 5.18 -2.90 0.94
N LEU A 96 4.06 -2.40 0.45
CA LEU A 96 2.75 -2.67 1.03
C LEU A 96 2.20 -3.94 0.39
N GLU A 97 1.44 -4.72 1.15
CA GLU A 97 0.66 -5.81 0.58
C GLU A 97 -0.14 -5.33 -0.65
N PRO A 98 -0.07 -6.01 -1.80
CA PRO A 98 -0.75 -5.53 -2.99
C PRO A 98 -2.27 -5.50 -2.83
N ILE A 99 -2.89 -4.45 -3.37
CA ILE A 99 -4.34 -4.30 -3.40
C ILE A 99 -4.84 -4.94 -4.70
N TYR A 100 -5.41 -6.13 -4.58
CA TYR A 100 -5.90 -6.90 -5.73
C TYR A 100 -7.29 -6.43 -6.19
N GLU A 101 -7.60 -6.73 -7.45
CA GLU A 101 -8.97 -6.78 -7.93
C GLU A 101 -9.79 -7.80 -7.14
N ASP A 102 -11.08 -7.52 -7.10
CA ASP A 102 -12.09 -8.41 -6.53
C ASP A 102 -13.20 -8.54 -7.58
N ALA A 103 -14.48 -8.49 -7.21
CA ALA A 103 -15.60 -8.35 -8.13
C ALA A 103 -15.58 -7.04 -8.98
N GLY A 104 -14.52 -6.24 -8.89
CA GLY A 104 -14.26 -5.00 -9.63
C GLY A 104 -12.79 -4.58 -9.55
N LEU A 105 -12.43 -3.52 -10.28
CA LEU A 105 -11.09 -2.93 -10.21
C LEU A 105 -10.97 -1.98 -9.00
N PRO A 106 -9.85 -2.01 -8.25
CA PRO A 106 -9.60 -1.07 -7.17
C PRO A 106 -9.38 0.36 -7.68
N GLU A 107 -9.99 1.31 -6.99
CA GLU A 107 -9.71 2.74 -7.09
C GLU A 107 -9.30 3.26 -5.72
N ILE A 108 -8.08 3.80 -5.56
CA ILE A 108 -7.71 4.50 -4.33
C ILE A 108 -8.43 5.85 -4.33
N ILE A 109 -9.37 6.03 -3.39
CA ILE A 109 -10.13 7.27 -3.24
C ILE A 109 -9.58 8.15 -2.12
N SER A 110 -8.80 7.60 -1.20
CA SER A 110 -8.10 8.40 -0.19
C SER A 110 -6.92 7.67 0.44
N ILE A 111 -5.89 8.43 0.80
CA ILE A 111 -4.78 7.99 1.64
C ILE A 111 -4.68 8.97 2.82
N PHE A 112 -4.55 8.45 4.03
CA PHE A 112 -4.67 9.25 5.25
C PHE A 112 -3.93 8.60 6.42
N TYR A 113 -3.69 9.39 7.47
CA TYR A 113 -3.13 8.90 8.74
C TYR A 113 -4.22 8.77 9.80
N VAL A 114 -4.19 7.68 10.56
CA VAL A 114 -5.09 7.38 11.69
C VAL A 114 -4.30 6.89 12.89
N ASN A 115 -4.89 6.98 14.09
CA ASN A 115 -4.40 6.22 15.22
C ASN A 115 -5.28 4.97 15.32
N ALA A 116 -4.69 3.79 15.14
CA ALA A 116 -5.39 2.51 15.10
C ALA A 116 -4.85 1.51 16.15
N ASP A 117 -3.89 1.91 16.99
CA ASP A 117 -3.36 1.10 18.08
C ASP A 117 -3.08 1.87 19.39
N ASN A 118 -3.42 3.17 19.46
CA ASN A 118 -3.14 4.14 20.53
C ASN A 118 -1.67 4.55 20.71
N ASP A 119 -0.81 4.34 19.72
CA ASP A 119 0.57 4.81 19.78
C ASP A 119 0.73 6.26 19.30
N THR A 120 1.97 6.76 19.24
CA THR A 120 2.25 8.12 18.78
C THR A 120 2.34 8.24 17.26
N PRO A 121 3.10 7.38 16.55
CA PRO A 121 3.19 7.44 15.09
C PRO A 121 1.96 6.83 14.44
N ARG A 122 1.19 7.65 13.71
CA ARG A 122 -0.06 7.20 13.10
C ARG A 122 0.15 6.21 11.96
N GLU A 123 -0.74 5.24 11.89
CA GLU A 123 -0.85 4.24 10.83
C GLU A 123 -1.32 4.84 9.50
N LEU A 124 -0.88 4.20 8.41
CA LEU A 124 -1.27 4.56 7.06
C LEU A 124 -2.60 3.88 6.70
N GLY A 125 -3.64 4.67 6.49
CA GLY A 125 -4.92 4.25 5.94
C GLY A 125 -4.97 4.45 4.42
N VAL A 126 -5.40 3.43 3.69
CA VAL A 126 -5.72 3.48 2.26
C VAL A 126 -7.17 3.06 2.09
N LEU A 127 -8.02 4.00 1.65
CA LEU A 127 -9.42 3.74 1.37
C LEU A 127 -9.61 3.54 -0.13
N CYS A 128 -10.13 2.37 -0.47
CA CYS A 128 -10.42 1.96 -1.84
C CYS A 128 -11.91 1.81 -2.09
N ARG A 129 -12.29 2.05 -3.34
CA ARG A 129 -13.62 1.80 -3.87
C ARG A 129 -13.51 0.84 -5.06
N TYR A 130 -14.46 -0.07 -5.15
CA TYR A 130 -14.57 -1.03 -6.24
C TYR A 130 -15.98 -0.94 -6.82
N TRP A 131 -16.10 -0.66 -8.11
CA TRP A 131 -17.38 -0.83 -8.80
C TRP A 131 -17.56 -2.31 -9.14
N THR A 132 -18.62 -2.90 -8.61
CA THR A 132 -18.93 -4.32 -8.79
C THR A 132 -20.26 -4.48 -9.51
N ARG A 133 -20.34 -5.45 -10.41
CA ARG A 133 -21.58 -5.84 -11.08
C ARG A 133 -21.58 -7.33 -11.33
N SER A 134 -22.44 -8.02 -10.59
CA SER A 134 -22.72 -9.44 -10.77
C SER A 134 -24.18 -9.65 -11.18
N TYR A 135 -24.58 -10.91 -11.33
CA TYR A 135 -25.98 -11.27 -11.53
C TYR A 135 -26.84 -10.98 -10.29
N GLU A 136 -26.25 -11.08 -9.09
CA GLU A 136 -26.95 -11.00 -7.82
C GLU A 136 -27.03 -9.57 -7.28
N HIS A 137 -26.02 -8.74 -7.54
CA HIS A 137 -25.95 -7.38 -7.03
C HIS A 137 -25.10 -6.46 -7.92
N MET A 138 -25.30 -5.16 -7.76
CA MET A 138 -24.43 -4.14 -8.33
C MET A 138 -24.24 -2.98 -7.36
N GLY A 139 -23.07 -2.35 -7.38
CA GLY A 139 -22.81 -1.19 -6.52
C GLY A 139 -21.34 -0.94 -6.24
N HIS A 140 -21.09 -0.15 -5.21
CA HIS A 140 -19.75 0.19 -4.76
C HIS A 140 -19.38 -0.54 -3.48
N GLN A 141 -18.36 -1.38 -3.57
CA GLN A 141 -17.70 -1.98 -2.43
C GLN A 141 -16.60 -1.03 -1.93
N TYR A 142 -16.48 -0.90 -0.61
CA TYR A 142 -15.49 -0.07 0.06
C TYR A 142 -14.62 -0.95 0.95
N TYR A 143 -13.30 -0.77 0.83
CA TYR A 143 -12.29 -1.45 1.63
C TYR A 143 -11.32 -0.43 2.21
N THR A 144 -10.98 -0.57 3.49
CA THR A 144 -9.98 0.26 4.16
C THR A 144 -8.83 -0.61 4.62
N PHE A 145 -7.66 -0.39 4.04
CA PHE A 145 -6.42 -1.04 4.43
C PHE A 145 -5.72 -0.14 5.45
N ILE A 146 -5.45 -0.64 6.65
CA ILE A 146 -4.73 0.10 7.70
C ILE A 146 -3.42 -0.63 7.95
N TYR A 147 -2.32 0.02 7.60
CA TYR A 147 -0.96 -0.50 7.73
C TYR A 147 -0.28 0.11 8.95
N ASP A 148 0.32 -0.74 9.78
CA ASP A 148 1.11 -0.36 10.94
C ASP A 148 2.35 0.47 10.54
N ASN A 149 3.13 0.89 11.50
CA ASN A 149 4.34 1.67 11.30
C ASN A 149 5.39 0.89 10.48
N PRO A 150 6.02 1.52 9.47
CA PRO A 150 7.00 0.87 8.62
C PRO A 150 8.26 0.53 9.41
N ASP A 151 8.64 -0.75 9.40
CA ASP A 151 9.86 -1.26 10.00
C ASP A 151 10.92 -1.46 8.91
N THR A 152 12.08 -0.81 9.03
CA THR A 152 13.16 -0.97 8.06
C THR A 152 13.62 -2.42 7.94
N GLU A 153 13.54 -3.22 8.99
CA GLU A 153 13.98 -4.63 8.94
C GLU A 153 13.01 -5.53 8.18
N LYS A 154 11.77 -5.08 7.97
CA LYS A 154 10.74 -5.77 7.19
C LYS A 154 10.61 -5.15 5.81
N GLY A 155 10.74 -5.99 4.78
CA GLY A 155 10.56 -5.54 3.38
C GLY A 155 9.10 -5.39 2.95
N LEU A 156 8.16 -5.97 3.71
CA LEU A 156 6.73 -5.99 3.42
C LEU A 156 5.95 -5.55 4.67
N LEU A 157 4.95 -4.72 4.45
CA LEU A 157 4.02 -4.21 5.45
C LEU A 157 2.61 -4.70 5.11
N GLU A 158 2.08 -5.55 5.97
CA GLU A 158 0.74 -6.12 5.87
C GLU A 158 -0.26 -5.20 6.58
N TYR A 159 -1.52 -5.20 6.14
CA TYR A 159 -2.58 -4.44 6.80
C TYR A 159 -3.21 -5.25 7.94
N ASP A 160 -3.82 -4.55 8.91
CA ASP A 160 -4.57 -5.22 9.98
C ASP A 160 -5.86 -5.84 9.43
N GLN A 161 -5.91 -7.18 9.38
CA GLN A 161 -7.04 -7.93 8.85
C GLN A 161 -8.35 -7.71 9.64
N LYS A 162 -8.27 -7.49 10.94
CA LYS A 162 -9.46 -7.27 11.78
C LYS A 162 -10.08 -5.92 11.46
N LEU A 163 -9.26 -4.87 11.34
CA LEU A 163 -9.72 -3.54 10.93
C LEU A 163 -10.20 -3.55 9.48
N PHE A 164 -9.51 -4.23 8.57
CA PHE A 164 -9.98 -4.42 7.20
C PHE A 164 -11.39 -5.00 7.16
N ASN A 165 -11.64 -6.10 7.87
CA ASN A 165 -12.96 -6.73 7.94
C ASN A 165 -14.01 -5.80 8.57
N HIS A 166 -13.63 -5.05 9.61
CA HIS A 166 -14.54 -4.10 10.29
C HIS A 166 -14.95 -2.94 9.38
N PHE A 167 -14.02 -2.40 8.60
CA PHE A 167 -14.24 -1.24 7.74
C PHE A 167 -14.79 -1.57 6.35
N SER A 168 -14.95 -2.85 6.03
CA SER A 168 -15.47 -3.31 4.75
C SER A 168 -16.99 -3.18 4.66
N GLY A 169 -17.51 -2.79 3.49
CA GLY A 169 -18.95 -2.78 3.26
C GLY A 169 -19.34 -2.38 1.85
N CYS A 170 -20.60 -2.68 1.46
CA CYS A 170 -21.13 -2.32 0.15
C CYS A 170 -22.30 -1.34 0.22
N ASP A 171 -22.25 -0.31 -0.62
CA ASP A 171 -23.44 0.34 -1.15
C ASP A 171 -23.91 -0.46 -2.39
N CYS A 172 -24.66 -1.55 -2.17
CA CYS A 172 -25.09 -2.49 -3.20
C CYS A 172 -26.62 -2.55 -3.28
N ASP A 173 -27.14 -2.69 -4.50
CA ASP A 173 -28.52 -3.08 -4.76
C ASP A 173 -28.54 -4.54 -5.21
N PHE A 174 -29.37 -5.35 -4.55
CA PHE A 174 -29.50 -6.78 -4.81
C PHE A 174 -30.73 -7.04 -5.69
N ARG A 175 -30.63 -8.09 -6.50
CA ARG A 175 -31.69 -8.46 -7.44
C ARG A 175 -33.03 -8.77 -6.78
N GLU A 176 -33.00 -9.30 -5.55
CA GLU A 176 -34.20 -9.60 -4.77
C GLU A 176 -34.88 -8.36 -4.17
N GLY A 177 -34.32 -7.16 -4.41
CA GLY A 177 -34.88 -5.88 -3.99
C GLY A 177 -34.33 -5.35 -2.67
N GLU A 178 -33.43 -6.08 -2.03
CA GLU A 178 -32.68 -5.59 -0.86
C GLU A 178 -31.57 -4.62 -1.29
N SER A 179 -31.24 -3.66 -0.44
CA SER A 179 -30.09 -2.77 -0.63
C SER A 179 -29.28 -2.69 0.65
N THR A 180 -27.96 -2.74 0.53
CA THR A 180 -27.04 -2.47 1.63
C THR A 180 -26.46 -1.08 1.51
N LYS A 181 -25.99 -0.54 2.64
CA LYS A 181 -25.19 0.68 2.66
C LYS A 181 -23.90 0.46 3.43
N ALA A 182 -22.78 0.83 2.82
CA ALA A 182 -21.49 0.84 3.48
C ALA A 182 -21.47 1.94 4.55
N ALA A 183 -21.08 1.58 5.77
CA ALA A 183 -21.00 2.52 6.88
C ALA A 183 -19.78 3.45 6.77
N PHE A 184 -18.70 2.99 6.13
CA PHE A 184 -17.40 3.68 6.11
C PHE A 184 -16.98 4.00 4.68
N LYS A 185 -17.36 5.19 4.20
CA LYS A 185 -17.14 5.61 2.80
C LYS A 185 -16.16 6.75 2.66
N THR A 186 -15.81 7.36 3.79
CA THR A 186 -14.93 8.52 3.85
C THR A 186 -13.91 8.35 4.98
N VAL A 187 -12.82 9.11 4.88
CA VAL A 187 -11.82 9.22 5.96
C VAL A 187 -12.46 9.66 7.28
N PHE A 188 -13.48 10.50 7.22
CA PHE A 188 -14.20 10.97 8.41
C PHE A 188 -14.94 9.83 9.11
N ASP A 189 -15.59 8.94 8.35
CA ASP A 189 -16.33 7.79 8.90
C ASP A 189 -15.35 6.83 9.60
N VAL A 190 -14.24 6.50 8.94
CA VAL A 190 -13.19 5.62 9.48
C VAL A 190 -12.62 6.21 10.78
N LYS A 191 -12.20 7.48 10.77
CA LYS A 191 -11.65 8.14 11.95
C LYS A 191 -12.64 8.26 13.10
N THR A 192 -13.91 8.49 12.79
CA THR A 192 -14.97 8.58 13.80
C THR A 192 -15.21 7.24 14.46
N GLU A 193 -15.17 6.16 13.68
CA GLU A 193 -15.36 4.81 14.19
C GLU A 193 -14.17 4.32 15.00
N LEU A 194 -12.93 4.56 14.56
CA LEU A 194 -11.73 4.22 15.34
C LEU A 194 -11.80 4.81 16.76
N LYS A 195 -12.22 6.07 16.89
CA LYS A 195 -12.45 6.71 18.19
C LYS A 195 -13.50 6.03 19.05
N LYS A 196 -14.56 5.46 18.44
CA LYS A 196 -15.57 4.70 19.18
C LYS A 196 -15.07 3.33 19.62
N LEU A 197 -14.16 2.73 18.85
CA LEU A 197 -13.49 1.48 19.20
C LEU A 197 -12.45 1.66 20.33
N GLY A 198 -12.09 2.91 20.64
CA GLY A 198 -11.18 3.25 21.73
C GLY A 198 -9.74 3.50 21.30
N TYR A 199 -9.53 3.87 20.02
CA TYR A 199 -8.27 4.38 19.49
C TYR A 199 -8.22 5.92 19.47
#